data_AF-A0A8T3M2T4-F1
#
_entry.id   AF-A0A8T3M2T4-F1
#
_cell.length_a   1.000
_cell.length_b   1.000
_cell.length_c   1.000
_cell.angle_alpha   90.00
_cell.angle_beta   90.00
_cell.angle_gamma   90.00
#
_symmetry.space_group_name_H-M   'P 1'
#
loop_
_entity.id
_entity.type
_entity.pdbx_description
1 polymer ?
#
loop_
_entity_poly.entity_id
_entity_poly.type
_entity_poly.pdbx_seq_one_letter_code
_entity_poly.pdbx_strand_id
1 'polypeptide(L)'
;MKPVLFELGGVPVSSYGVSKALAILAAIWILARELRRVDLSPDLAYPLVLAGAAGGFLGAKLYYLAEHADSLTLHSFGGSGFTWYGGLIGGALAVLAVIAHKRLPVAAIAGVAGIPLAVAYAIGRIGCFLAGDGTYGVASDLPWAMSFP
;
A
#
# COMPACT_ATOMS: atom_id res chain seq x y z
N MET A 1 13.63 14.60 6.24
CA MET A 1 12.33 13.92 6.41
C MET A 1 11.24 14.97 6.58
N LYS A 2 10.02 14.70 6.10
CA LYS A 2 8.84 15.56 6.31
C LYS A 2 7.63 14.66 6.64
N PRO A 3 7.53 14.15 7.88
CA PRO A 3 6.49 13.21 8.27
C PRO A 3 5.09 13.84 8.27
N VAL A 4 4.98 15.12 8.61
CA VAL A 4 3.75 15.92 8.53
C VAL A 4 3.88 16.92 7.39
N LEU A 5 2.95 16.89 6.44
CA LEU A 5 2.97 17.77 5.27
C LEU A 5 2.40 19.15 5.60
N PHE A 6 1.25 19.16 6.26
CA PHE A 6 0.51 20.33 6.73
C PHE A 6 -0.50 19.87 7.80
N GLU A 7 -1.10 20.83 8.49
CA GLU A 7 -2.19 20.58 9.45
C GLU A 7 -3.51 21.09 8.87
N LEU A 8 -4.57 20.30 9.03
CA LEU A 8 -5.92 20.70 8.62
C LEU A 8 -6.81 20.69 9.86
N GLY A 9 -7.18 21.87 10.35
CA GLY A 9 -8.03 22.00 11.54
C GLY A 9 -7.44 21.34 12.80
N GLY A 10 -6.12 21.35 12.97
CA GLY A 10 -5.41 20.70 14.08
C GLY A 10 -5.16 19.21 13.90
N VAL A 11 -5.55 18.61 12.77
CA VAL A 11 -5.23 17.22 12.44
C VAL A 11 -3.98 17.18 11.54
N PRO A 12 -2.89 16.50 11.94
CA PRO A 12 -1.69 16.40 11.12
C PRO A 12 -1.93 15.49 9.91
N VAL A 13 -1.67 16.01 8.72
CA VAL A 13 -1.72 15.23 7.48
C VAL A 13 -0.34 14.63 7.21
N SER A 14 -0.22 13.32 7.34
CA SER A 14 1.07 12.64 7.20
C SER A 14 1.47 12.42 5.73
N SER A 15 2.76 12.54 5.43
CA SER A 15 3.31 12.22 4.10
C SER A 15 3.11 10.75 3.73
N TYR A 16 3.15 9.86 4.74
CA TYR A 16 2.84 8.44 4.56
C TYR A 16 1.40 8.23 4.09
N GLY A 17 0.42 8.82 4.78
CA GLY A 17 -1.00 8.70 4.44
C GLY A 17 -1.30 9.25 3.04
N VAL A 18 -0.77 10.44 2.74
CA VAL A 18 -0.92 11.07 1.42
C VAL A 18 -0.30 10.20 0.32
N SER A 19 0.89 9.63 0.55
CA SER A 19 1.52 8.70 -0.39
C SER A 19 0.64 7.48 -0.67
N LYS A 20 0.02 6.86 0.34
CA LYS A 20 -0.87 5.72 0.12
C LYS A 20 -2.13 6.10 -0.64
N ALA A 21 -2.72 7.26 -0.35
CA ALA A 21 -3.87 7.77 -1.11
C ALA A 21 -3.50 8.00 -2.59
N LEU A 22 -2.37 8.64 -2.86
CA LEU A 22 -1.87 8.85 -4.23
C LEU A 22 -1.56 7.53 -4.94
N ALA A 23 -0.99 6.55 -4.24
CA ALA A 23 -0.71 5.23 -4.79
C ALA A 23 -2.01 4.50 -5.20
N ILE A 24 -3.06 4.58 -4.37
CA ILE A 24 -4.38 4.00 -4.69
C ILE A 24 -4.99 4.69 -5.91
N LEU A 25 -5.00 6.03 -5.95
CA LEU A 25 -5.55 6.79 -7.07
C LEU A 25 -4.81 6.49 -8.39
N ALA A 26 -3.47 6.47 -8.34
CA ALA A 26 -2.65 6.10 -9.48
C ALA A 26 -2.91 4.66 -9.94
N ALA A 27 -2.99 3.71 -9.01
CA ALA A 27 -3.28 2.31 -9.31
C ALA A 27 -4.66 2.14 -9.96
N ILE A 28 -5.70 2.81 -9.46
CA ILE A 28 -7.05 2.78 -10.08
C ILE A 28 -6.97 3.31 -11.50
N TRP A 29 -6.35 4.47 -11.71
CA TRP A 29 -6.27 5.10 -13.02
C TRP A 29 -5.50 4.25 -14.04
N ILE A 30 -4.36 3.68 -13.64
CA ILE A 30 -3.55 2.82 -14.50
C ILE A 30 -4.27 1.50 -14.76
N LEU A 31 -4.79 0.83 -13.72
CA LEU A 31 -5.47 -0.45 -13.88
C LEU A 31 -6.72 -0.31 -14.77
N ALA A 32 -7.48 0.77 -14.65
CA ALA A 32 -8.62 1.05 -15.54
C ALA A 32 -8.19 1.21 -17.01
N ARG A 33 -6.96 1.67 -17.28
CA ARG A 33 -6.39 1.71 -18.63
C ARG A 33 -5.95 0.33 -19.10
N GLU A 34 -5.29 -0.44 -18.25
CA GLU A 34 -4.84 -1.79 -18.61
C GLU A 34 -6.00 -2.78 -18.81
N LEU A 35 -7.06 -2.67 -18.01
CA LEU A 35 -8.28 -3.49 -18.17
C LEU A 35 -8.93 -3.30 -19.55
N ARG A 36 -8.94 -2.05 -20.07
CA ARG A 36 -9.42 -1.78 -21.44
C ARG A 36 -8.60 -2.47 -22.52
N ARG A 37 -7.31 -2.71 -22.28
CA ARG A 37 -6.43 -3.37 -23.27
C ARG A 37 -6.70 -4.87 -23.39
N VAL A 38 -7.37 -5.46 -22.40
CA VAL A 38 -7.72 -6.88 -22.35
C VAL A 38 -9.23 -7.09 -22.40
N ASP A 39 -9.98 -6.11 -22.96
CA ASP A 39 -11.44 -6.14 -23.13
C ASP A 39 -12.24 -6.41 -21.85
N LEU A 40 -11.71 -5.96 -20.70
CA LEU A 40 -12.41 -6.00 -19.42
C LEU A 40 -12.92 -4.60 -19.03
N SER A 41 -14.03 -4.57 -18.28
CA SER A 41 -14.63 -3.30 -17.83
C SER A 41 -13.63 -2.50 -16.96
N PRO A 42 -13.37 -1.21 -17.28
CA PRO A 42 -12.53 -0.34 -16.45
C PRO A 42 -13.06 -0.18 -15.02
N ASP A 43 -14.36 -0.32 -14.82
CA ASP A 43 -15.01 -0.17 -13.51
C ASP A 43 -14.57 -1.23 -12.51
N LEU A 44 -13.97 -2.34 -12.99
CA LEU A 44 -13.35 -3.35 -12.15
C LEU A 44 -12.12 -2.84 -11.39
N ALA A 45 -11.50 -1.74 -11.84
CA ALA A 45 -10.34 -1.16 -11.16
C ALA A 45 -10.66 -0.76 -9.71
N TYR A 46 -11.83 -0.17 -9.47
CA TYR A 46 -12.27 0.26 -8.14
C TYR A 46 -12.38 -0.91 -7.14
N PRO A 47 -13.22 -1.94 -7.37
CA PRO A 47 -13.34 -3.04 -6.42
C PRO A 47 -12.03 -3.81 -6.26
N LEU A 48 -11.21 -3.97 -7.31
CA LEU A 48 -9.93 -4.67 -7.20
C LEU A 48 -8.93 -3.89 -6.33
N VAL A 49 -8.71 -2.60 -6.62
CA VAL A 49 -7.72 -1.80 -5.88
C VAL A 49 -8.20 -1.49 -4.48
N LEU A 50 -9.47 -1.14 -4.28
CA LEU A 50 -10.00 -0.81 -2.95
C LEU A 50 -10.06 -2.05 -2.05
N ALA A 51 -10.47 -3.21 -2.57
CA ALA A 51 -10.41 -4.44 -1.80
C ALA A 51 -8.96 -4.83 -1.48
N GLY A 52 -8.04 -4.72 -2.45
CA GLY A 52 -6.62 -4.96 -2.22
C GLY A 52 -6.01 -4.03 -1.17
N ALA A 53 -6.36 -2.74 -1.18
CA ALA A 53 -5.93 -1.78 -0.18
C ALA A 53 -6.50 -2.10 1.20
N ALA A 54 -7.81 -2.35 1.29
CA ALA A 54 -8.47 -2.69 2.56
C ALA A 54 -7.91 -4.00 3.15
N GLY A 55 -7.84 -5.06 2.32
CA GLY A 55 -7.25 -6.33 2.70
C GLY A 55 -5.77 -6.21 3.06
N GLY A 56 -5.03 -5.33 2.38
CA GLY A 56 -3.63 -5.06 2.67
C GLY A 56 -3.43 -4.37 4.02
N PHE A 57 -4.18 -3.30 4.32
CA PHE A 57 -4.09 -2.65 5.64
C PHE A 57 -4.54 -3.58 6.76
N LEU A 58 -5.64 -4.31 6.57
CA LEU A 58 -6.15 -5.26 7.56
C LEU A 58 -5.15 -6.40 7.78
N GLY A 59 -4.67 -7.04 6.72
CA GLY A 59 -3.72 -8.14 6.80
C GLY A 59 -2.39 -7.71 7.43
N ALA A 60 -1.87 -6.53 7.06
CA ALA A 60 -0.66 -5.99 7.65
C ALA A 60 -0.80 -5.75 9.16
N LYS A 61 -1.98 -5.28 9.59
CA LYS A 61 -2.27 -5.04 11.00
C LYS A 61 -2.42 -6.35 11.77
N LEU A 62 -3.20 -7.29 11.26
CA LEU A 62 -3.41 -8.59 11.90
C LEU A 62 -2.09 -9.36 12.05
N TYR A 63 -1.24 -9.32 11.02
CA TYR A 63 0.07 -9.95 11.09
C TYR A 63 0.97 -9.29 12.13
N TYR A 64 1.01 -7.95 12.17
CA TYR A 64 1.76 -7.21 13.19
C TYR A 64 1.30 -7.58 14.61
N LEU A 65 -0.01 -7.67 14.82
CA LEU A 65 -0.58 -8.05 16.11
C LEU A 65 -0.23 -9.50 16.49
N ALA A 66 -0.22 -10.42 15.54
CA ALA A 66 0.19 -11.80 15.77
C ALA A 66 1.69 -11.90 16.12
N GLU A 67 2.54 -11.12 15.45
CA GLU A 67 3.98 -11.06 15.70
C GLU A 67 4.31 -10.50 17.11
N HIS A 68 3.45 -9.63 17.64
CA HIS A 68 3.64 -8.98 18.93
C HIS A 68 2.63 -9.45 19.99
N ALA A 69 2.06 -10.66 19.83
CA ALA A 69 0.96 -11.16 20.66
C ALA A 69 1.25 -11.09 22.17
N ASP A 70 2.51 -11.34 22.57
CA ASP A 70 2.94 -11.35 23.97
C ASP A 70 3.14 -9.94 24.57
N SER A 71 3.07 -8.88 23.76
CA SER A 71 3.39 -7.50 24.15
C SER A 71 2.35 -6.48 23.68
N LEU A 72 1.11 -6.91 23.44
CA LEU A 72 0.05 -6.05 22.95
C LEU A 72 -0.33 -4.98 23.97
N THR A 73 -0.35 -3.73 23.50
CA THR A 73 -0.87 -2.58 24.23
C THR A 73 -2.01 -1.93 23.46
N LEU A 74 -2.76 -1.00 24.07
CA LEU A 74 -3.77 -0.21 23.34
C LEU A 74 -3.16 0.55 22.15
N HIS A 75 -1.89 0.95 22.24
CA HIS A 75 -1.17 1.60 21.14
C HIS A 75 -0.95 0.65 19.96
N SER A 76 -0.82 -0.66 20.21
CA SER A 76 -0.66 -1.68 19.16
C SER A 76 -1.87 -1.74 18.23
N PHE A 77 -3.04 -1.24 18.64
CA PHE A 77 -4.26 -1.16 17.81
C PHE A 77 -4.44 0.19 17.09
N GLY A 78 -3.59 1.18 17.38
CA GLY A 78 -3.63 2.51 16.77
C GLY A 78 -3.14 2.56 15.31
N GLY A 79 -2.87 3.77 14.82
CA GLY A 79 -2.44 4.01 13.43
C GLY A 79 -1.00 3.59 13.07
N SER A 80 -0.30 2.88 13.95
CA SER A 80 1.07 2.40 13.78
C SER A 80 1.16 0.87 13.81
N GLY A 81 2.27 0.31 13.33
CA GLY A 81 2.51 -1.15 13.39
C GLY A 81 1.77 -1.90 12.28
N PHE A 82 2.47 -2.08 11.16
CA PHE A 82 1.98 -2.79 9.98
C PHE A 82 3.12 -3.64 9.43
N THR A 83 2.94 -4.96 9.39
CA THR A 83 3.94 -5.87 8.83
C THR A 83 3.67 -6.07 7.35
N TRP A 84 4.68 -5.81 6.50
CA TRP A 84 4.55 -5.83 5.04
C TRP A 84 4.02 -7.17 4.49
N TYR A 85 4.49 -8.29 5.02
CA TYR A 85 4.06 -9.63 4.62
C TYR A 85 2.57 -9.85 4.85
N GLY A 86 2.03 -9.39 5.98
CA GLY A 86 0.60 -9.42 6.25
C GLY A 86 -0.20 -8.63 5.22
N GLY A 87 0.33 -7.49 4.78
CA GLY A 87 -0.32 -6.66 3.76
C GLY A 87 -0.28 -7.29 2.38
N LEU A 88 0.82 -7.94 2.00
CA LEU A 88 0.91 -8.71 0.77
C LEU A 88 -0.13 -9.84 0.74
N ILE A 89 -0.20 -10.64 1.81
CA ILE A 89 -1.11 -11.78 1.92
C ILE A 89 -2.56 -11.29 1.92
N GLY A 90 -2.91 -10.36 2.82
CA GLY A 90 -4.27 -9.86 2.95
C GLY A 90 -4.77 -9.14 1.70
N GLY A 91 -3.91 -8.35 1.05
CA GLY A 91 -4.24 -7.67 -0.20
C GLY A 91 -4.45 -8.65 -1.35
N ALA A 92 -3.57 -9.65 -1.50
CA ALA A 92 -3.72 -10.69 -2.51
C ALA A 92 -5.01 -11.51 -2.32
N LEU A 93 -5.31 -11.94 -1.09
CA LEU A 93 -6.53 -12.67 -0.78
C LEU A 93 -7.79 -11.84 -1.07
N ALA A 94 -7.81 -10.56 -0.73
CA ALA A 94 -8.95 -9.69 -1.01
C ALA A 94 -9.17 -9.51 -2.52
N VAL A 95 -8.10 -9.33 -3.30
CA VAL A 95 -8.19 -9.26 -4.76
C VAL A 95 -8.69 -10.59 -5.36
N LEU A 96 -8.15 -11.71 -4.89
CA LEU A 96 -8.60 -13.05 -5.34
C LEU A 96 -10.06 -13.30 -5.00
N ALA A 97 -10.55 -12.83 -3.85
CA ALA A 97 -11.96 -12.90 -3.48
C ALA A 97 -12.84 -12.09 -4.44
N VAL A 98 -12.42 -10.89 -4.84
CA VAL A 98 -13.14 -10.09 -5.85
C VAL A 98 -13.14 -10.79 -7.21
N ILE A 99 -12.00 -11.34 -7.63
CA ILE A 99 -11.88 -12.10 -8.88
C ILE A 99 -12.82 -13.31 -8.87
N ALA A 100 -12.84 -14.09 -7.79
CA ALA A 100 -13.71 -15.24 -7.64
C ALA A 100 -15.20 -14.85 -7.64
N HIS A 101 -15.57 -13.83 -6.85
CA HIS A 101 -16.95 -13.36 -6.75
C HIS A 101 -17.50 -12.84 -8.08
N LYS A 102 -16.68 -12.10 -8.83
CA LYS A 102 -17.05 -11.56 -10.15
C LYS A 102 -16.75 -12.50 -11.31
N ARG A 103 -16.26 -13.73 -11.04
CA ARG A 103 -15.89 -14.76 -12.03
C ARG A 103 -14.94 -14.23 -13.11
N LEU A 104 -13.95 -13.43 -12.71
CA LEU A 104 -12.99 -12.82 -13.62
C LEU A 104 -11.86 -13.81 -13.98
N PRO A 105 -11.27 -13.71 -15.19
CA PRO A 105 -10.11 -14.52 -15.56
C PRO A 105 -8.88 -14.10 -14.75
N VAL A 106 -8.48 -14.94 -13.79
CA VAL A 106 -7.35 -14.67 -12.87
C VAL A 106 -6.08 -14.29 -13.62
N ALA A 107 -5.73 -15.04 -14.68
CA ALA A 107 -4.51 -14.81 -15.45
C ALA A 107 -4.50 -13.43 -16.14
N ALA A 108 -5.64 -12.98 -16.67
CA ALA A 108 -5.73 -11.67 -17.30
C ALA A 108 -5.55 -10.56 -16.26
N ILE A 109 -6.23 -10.67 -15.11
CA ILE A 109 -6.13 -9.69 -14.01
C ILE A 109 -4.70 -9.64 -13.46
N ALA A 110 -4.06 -10.80 -13.24
CA ALA A 110 -2.67 -10.86 -12.82
C ALA A 110 -1.72 -10.22 -13.85
N GLY A 111 -1.95 -10.46 -15.14
CA GLY A 111 -1.16 -9.87 -16.23
C GLY A 111 -1.23 -8.34 -16.26
N VAL A 112 -2.43 -7.76 -16.09
CA VAL A 112 -2.60 -6.30 -16.12
C VAL A 112 -2.22 -5.60 -14.80
N ALA A 113 -2.04 -6.34 -13.70
CA ALA A 113 -1.73 -5.78 -12.39
C ALA A 113 -0.26 -5.32 -12.25
N GLY A 114 0.65 -5.77 -13.12
CA GLY A 114 2.09 -5.52 -12.97
C GLY A 114 2.46 -4.02 -12.93
N ILE A 115 2.02 -3.25 -13.92
CA ILE A 115 2.30 -1.80 -14.02
C ILE A 115 1.70 -1.02 -12.83
N PRO A 116 0.39 -1.15 -12.51
CA PRO A 116 -0.18 -0.39 -11.39
C PRO A 116 0.47 -0.76 -10.05
N LEU A 117 0.86 -2.02 -9.83
CA LEU A 117 1.60 -2.43 -8.63
C LEU A 117 2.98 -1.78 -8.54
N ALA A 118 3.74 -1.78 -9.64
CA ALA A 118 5.08 -1.17 -9.67
C ALA A 118 5.03 0.34 -9.40
N VAL A 119 4.08 1.05 -10.02
CA VAL A 119 3.90 2.49 -9.80
C VAL A 119 3.43 2.79 -8.37
N ALA A 120 2.45 2.04 -7.86
CA ALA A 120 1.99 2.18 -6.48
C ALA A 120 3.12 1.93 -5.46
N TYR A 121 3.97 0.92 -5.72
CA TYR A 121 5.14 0.64 -4.89
C TYR A 121 6.14 1.79 -4.91
N ALA A 122 6.46 2.35 -6.08
CA ALA A 122 7.35 3.50 -6.21
C ALA A 122 6.83 4.73 -5.43
N ILE A 123 5.55 5.08 -5.59
CA ILE A 123 4.91 6.16 -4.81
C ILE A 123 5.00 5.86 -3.32
N GLY A 124 4.75 4.60 -2.93
CA GLY A 124 4.86 4.12 -1.57
C GLY A 124 6.26 4.31 -0.97
N ARG A 125 7.32 3.98 -1.71
CA ARG A 125 8.72 4.13 -1.28
C ARG A 125 9.11 5.59 -1.10
N ILE A 126 8.61 6.49 -1.95
CA ILE A 126 8.78 7.94 -1.76
C ILE A 126 8.09 8.37 -0.44
N GLY A 127 6.90 7.85 -0.16
CA GLY A 127 6.21 8.07 1.11
C GLY A 127 7.00 7.60 2.32
N CYS A 128 7.55 6.39 2.28
CA CYS A 128 8.42 5.82 3.31
C CYS A 128 9.65 6.71 3.56
N PHE A 129 10.31 7.15 2.49
CA PHE A 129 11.46 8.05 2.56
C PHE A 129 11.12 9.40 3.21
N LEU A 130 9.98 10.01 2.86
CA LEU A 130 9.54 11.27 3.45
C LEU A 130 9.13 11.10 4.92
N ALA A 131 8.48 9.98 5.26
CA ALA A 131 8.01 9.68 6.60
C ALA A 131 9.15 9.35 7.57
N GLY A 132 10.27 8.80 7.07
CA GLY A 132 11.37 8.37 7.93
C GLY A 132 11.11 7.05 8.63
N ASP A 133 10.39 6.13 7.98
CA ASP A 133 9.79 4.95 8.62
C ASP A 133 10.74 3.78 8.91
N GLY A 134 12.05 3.99 8.89
CA GLY A 134 13.03 2.92 9.14
C GLY A 134 13.59 2.26 7.88
N THR A 135 13.05 2.54 6.69
CA THR A 135 13.36 1.76 5.48
C THR A 135 14.43 2.40 4.58
N TYR A 136 15.47 2.97 5.18
CA TYR A 136 16.51 3.79 4.52
C TYR A 136 17.78 3.05 4.12
N GLY A 137 17.89 1.74 4.42
CA GLY A 137 19.02 0.91 3.99
C GLY A 137 20.13 0.84 5.04
N VAL A 138 21.39 0.76 4.59
CA VAL A 138 22.59 0.62 5.43
C VAL A 138 23.45 1.87 5.41
N ALA A 139 24.24 2.08 6.46
CA ALA A 139 25.22 3.17 6.51
C ALA A 139 26.21 3.06 5.33
N SER A 140 26.57 4.22 4.76
CA SER A 140 27.43 4.28 3.59
C SER A 140 28.14 5.63 3.53
N ASP A 141 29.36 5.63 2.99
CA ASP A 141 30.18 6.83 2.77
C ASP A 141 30.09 7.34 1.31
N LEU A 142 29.15 6.83 0.52
CA LEU A 142 28.94 7.25 -0.87
C LEU A 142 28.39 8.69 -0.95
N PRO A 143 28.65 9.43 -2.04
CA PRO A 143 28.28 10.85 -2.13
C PRO A 143 26.76 11.11 -2.18
N TRP A 144 25.94 10.08 -2.40
CA TRP A 144 24.48 10.13 -2.33
C TRP A 144 23.90 9.54 -1.05
N ALA A 145 24.75 9.19 -0.06
CA ALA A 145 24.28 8.80 1.26
C ALA A 145 23.54 9.98 1.91
N MET A 146 22.45 9.67 2.61
CA MET A 146 21.62 10.66 3.29
C MET A 146 21.57 10.35 4.77
N SER A 147 21.77 11.37 5.60
CA SER A 147 21.55 11.27 7.04
C SER A 147 20.05 11.35 7.34
N PHE A 148 19.54 10.36 8.06
CA PHE A 148 18.20 10.36 8.62
C PHE A 148 18.32 10.68 10.12
N PRO A 149 17.58 11.69 10.64
CA PRO A 149 17.51 11.99 12.08
C PRO A 149 17.07 10.82 12.95
#